data_AF-A0A1Q7INJ2-F1
#
_entry.id   AF-A0A1Q7INJ2-F1
#
_cell.length_a   1.000
_cell.length_b   1.000
_cell.length_c   1.000
_cell.angle_alpha   90.00
_cell.angle_beta   90.00
_cell.angle_gamma   90.00
#
_symmetry.space_group_name_H-M   'P 1'
#
loop_
_entity.id
_entity.type
_entity.pdbx_description
1 polymer ?
#
loop_
_entity_poly.entity_id
_entity_poly.type
_entity_poly.pdbx_seq_one_letter_code
_entity_poly.pdbx_strand_id
1 'polypeptide(L)'
;MALRSGWLKNLWRRAEQRSHDPYWDFFINTPPADRANSLLDVLRKAPEGNVFPTKADLHTPEVTARHVKEMARYLGADLVGITKLDADEAGHPSAIVCAVRAHHDPSQAPGIGGQVPVQNGLFVTFVLSAWIRELGYRASMAASLDAARLAVAAKLGTLDRTGKLVTAEYGTRVHVADVIRTDLPLAAA
;
A
#
# COMPACT_ATOMS: atom_id res chain seq x y z
N MET A 1 37.00 19.14 9.78
CA MET A 1 35.92 19.17 10.80
C MET A 1 34.78 18.29 10.29
N ALA A 2 34.76 17.02 10.70
CA ALA A 2 33.82 16.01 10.21
C ALA A 2 32.55 16.03 11.06
N LEU A 3 31.41 16.37 10.45
CA LEU A 3 30.11 16.43 11.14
C LEU A 3 29.15 15.40 10.52
N ARG A 4 28.65 14.53 11.40
CA ARG A 4 27.37 13.80 11.33
C ARG A 4 27.27 12.58 10.40
N SER A 5 28.03 11.52 10.69
CA SER A 5 27.73 10.15 10.21
C SER A 5 27.19 9.20 11.30
N GLY A 6 27.06 9.67 12.56
CA GLY A 6 26.73 8.81 13.70
C GLY A 6 25.26 8.42 13.84
N TRP A 7 24.32 9.21 13.33
CA TRP A 7 22.89 8.98 13.58
C TRP A 7 22.32 7.84 12.75
N LEU A 8 22.72 7.75 11.48
CA LEU A 8 22.38 6.61 10.60
C LEU A 8 22.95 5.30 11.17
N LYS A 9 24.22 5.27 11.58
CA LYS A 9 24.85 4.08 12.18
C LYS A 9 24.11 3.57 13.43
N ASN A 10 23.53 4.46 14.24
CA ASN A 10 22.75 4.08 15.43
C ASN A 10 21.35 3.50 15.11
N LEU A 11 20.73 3.86 13.99
CA LEU A 11 19.47 3.29 13.51
C LEU A 11 19.65 1.85 13.01
N TRP A 12 20.72 1.58 12.24
CA TRP A 12 21.02 0.24 11.74
C TRP A 12 21.41 -0.73 12.88
N ARG A 13 22.18 -0.26 13.88
CA ARG A 13 22.57 -1.06 15.06
C ARG A 13 21.39 -1.47 15.93
N ARG A 14 20.34 -0.64 16.04
CA ARG A 14 19.10 -0.97 16.76
C ARG A 14 18.24 -1.99 16.01
N ALA A 15 18.23 -1.95 14.68
CA ALA A 15 17.51 -2.95 13.88
C ALA A 15 18.19 -4.33 13.99
N GLU A 16 19.52 -4.40 13.97
CA GLU A 16 20.28 -5.64 14.21
C GLU A 16 20.17 -6.16 15.65
N GLN A 17 20.11 -5.28 16.66
CA GLN A 17 19.91 -5.72 18.05
C GLN A 17 18.54 -6.35 18.29
N ARG A 18 17.51 -5.97 17.53
CA ARG A 18 16.16 -6.57 17.63
C ARG A 18 16.09 -7.98 17.08
N SER A 19 16.97 -8.38 16.14
CA SER A 19 16.90 -9.70 15.52
C SER A 19 17.34 -10.85 16.44
N HIS A 20 17.91 -10.56 17.61
CA HIS A 20 18.33 -11.56 18.62
C HIS A 20 17.53 -11.47 19.92
N ASP A 21 16.53 -10.58 19.98
CA ASP A 21 15.63 -10.46 21.12
C ASP A 21 14.45 -11.43 20.93
N PRO A 22 14.22 -12.38 21.86
CA PRO A 22 13.16 -13.38 21.72
C PRO A 22 11.75 -12.77 21.62
N TYR A 23 11.50 -11.59 22.18
CA TYR A 23 10.21 -10.89 22.04
C TYR A 23 10.02 -10.36 20.63
N TRP A 24 11.06 -9.76 20.04
CA TRP A 24 11.01 -9.26 18.68
C TRP A 24 10.95 -10.41 17.68
N ASP A 25 11.71 -11.47 17.88
CA ASP A 25 11.63 -12.66 17.03
C ASP A 25 10.22 -13.24 17.03
N PHE A 26 9.62 -13.45 18.21
CA PHE A 26 8.24 -13.92 18.32
C PHE A 26 7.26 -12.95 17.62
N PHE A 27 7.38 -11.64 17.86
CA PHE A 27 6.50 -10.63 17.27
C PHE A 27 6.58 -10.56 15.74
N ILE A 28 7.78 -10.70 15.17
CA ILE A 28 8.02 -10.62 13.72
C ILE A 28 7.67 -11.95 13.04
N ASN A 29 7.98 -13.09 13.65
CA ASN A 29 8.00 -14.39 12.98
C ASN A 29 6.89 -15.36 13.43
N THR A 30 6.17 -15.11 14.53
CA THR A 30 5.11 -16.02 15.01
C THR A 30 3.72 -15.50 14.65
N PRO A 31 2.98 -16.17 13.74
CA PRO A 31 1.63 -15.76 13.38
C PRO A 31 0.68 -15.88 14.58
N PRO A 32 -0.36 -15.04 14.66
CA PRO A 32 -1.36 -15.16 15.72
C PRO A 32 -2.07 -16.51 15.63
N ALA A 33 -2.11 -17.23 16.75
CA ALA A 33 -2.81 -18.52 16.84
C ALA A 33 -4.33 -18.37 16.69
N ASP A 34 -4.88 -17.26 17.19
CA ASP A 34 -6.28 -16.87 17.02
C ASP A 34 -6.40 -15.77 15.97
N ARG A 35 -7.22 -16.02 14.93
CA ARG A 35 -7.50 -15.06 13.86
C ARG A 35 -8.22 -13.80 14.35
N ALA A 36 -8.87 -13.83 15.51
CA ALA A 36 -9.45 -12.62 16.11
C ALA A 36 -8.37 -11.57 16.47
N ASN A 37 -7.11 -12.00 16.66
CA ASN A 37 -5.98 -11.11 16.90
C ASN A 37 -5.35 -10.56 15.60
N SER A 38 -5.94 -10.84 14.44
CA SER A 38 -5.44 -10.43 13.13
C SER A 38 -6.26 -9.27 12.58
N LEU A 39 -5.71 -8.05 12.67
CA LEU A 39 -6.32 -6.87 12.05
C LEU A 39 -6.48 -7.05 10.52
N LEU A 40 -5.55 -7.78 9.90
CA LEU A 40 -5.64 -8.14 8.48
C LEU A 40 -6.94 -8.89 8.17
N ASP A 41 -7.28 -9.90 8.98
CA ASP A 41 -8.47 -10.71 8.77
C ASP A 41 -9.75 -9.90 9.00
N VAL A 42 -9.74 -8.97 9.96
CA VAL A 42 -10.86 -8.06 10.20
C VAL A 42 -11.09 -7.15 9.00
N LEU A 43 -10.05 -6.48 8.50
CA LEU A 43 -10.15 -5.54 7.38
C LEU A 43 -10.54 -6.25 6.07
N ARG A 44 -9.97 -7.42 5.78
CA ARG A 44 -10.29 -8.18 4.55
C ARG A 44 -11.72 -8.71 4.50
N LYS A 45 -12.35 -8.91 5.65
CA LYS A 45 -13.76 -9.34 5.75
C LYS A 45 -14.73 -8.17 5.83
N ALA A 46 -14.23 -6.95 5.98
CA ALA A 46 -15.09 -5.79 6.05
C ALA A 46 -15.85 -5.63 4.71
N PRO A 47 -17.18 -5.46 4.74
CA PRO A 47 -17.95 -5.23 3.53
C PRO A 47 -17.54 -3.91 2.88
N GLU A 48 -17.63 -3.84 1.56
CA GLU A 48 -17.46 -2.58 0.85
C GLU A 48 -18.60 -1.61 1.21
N GLY A 49 -18.27 -0.32 1.37
CA GLY A 49 -19.25 0.72 1.66
C GLY A 49 -20.06 1.12 0.42
N ASN A 50 -21.19 1.79 0.65
CA ASN A 50 -21.98 2.36 -0.44
C ASN A 50 -21.26 3.53 -1.11
N VAL A 51 -21.60 3.80 -2.37
CA VAL A 51 -21.21 5.02 -3.08
C VAL A 51 -22.20 6.12 -2.76
N PHE A 52 -21.71 7.30 -2.41
CA PHE A 52 -22.58 8.45 -2.16
C PHE A 52 -23.34 8.82 -3.45
N PRO A 53 -24.67 9.06 -3.39
CA PRO A 53 -25.49 9.17 -4.61
C PRO A 53 -25.21 10.43 -5.44
N THR A 54 -24.54 11.43 -4.86
CA THR A 54 -24.22 12.70 -5.53
C THR A 54 -22.72 12.84 -5.73
N LYS A 55 -22.30 13.15 -6.96
CA LYS A 55 -20.87 13.39 -7.23
C LYS A 55 -20.45 14.74 -6.69
N ALA A 56 -19.31 14.76 -6.01
CA ALA A 56 -18.65 15.99 -5.60
C ALA A 56 -18.11 16.75 -6.82
N ASP A 57 -18.04 18.08 -6.71
CA ASP A 57 -17.36 18.90 -7.71
C ASP A 57 -15.85 18.68 -7.61
N LEU A 58 -15.24 18.24 -8.71
CA LEU A 58 -13.82 17.95 -8.80
C LEU A 58 -13.06 18.99 -9.63
N HIS A 59 -11.77 19.10 -9.35
CA HIS A 59 -10.81 19.73 -10.25
C HIS A 59 -10.51 18.84 -11.46
N THR A 60 -9.60 19.28 -12.33
CA THR A 60 -9.18 18.48 -13.50
C THR A 60 -8.55 17.15 -13.05
N PRO A 61 -8.55 16.11 -13.91
CA PRO A 61 -8.00 14.80 -13.58
C PRO A 61 -6.54 14.83 -13.08
N GLU A 62 -5.74 15.79 -13.52
CA GLU A 62 -4.34 15.99 -13.10
C GLU A 62 -4.26 16.48 -11.66
N VAL A 63 -5.09 17.47 -11.31
CA VAL A 63 -5.15 18.03 -9.95
C VAL A 63 -5.72 17.01 -8.98
N THR A 64 -6.79 16.32 -9.37
CA THR A 64 -7.39 15.24 -8.58
C THR A 64 -6.38 14.11 -8.36
N ALA A 65 -5.63 13.69 -9.39
CA ALA A 65 -4.57 12.69 -9.26
C ALA A 65 -3.45 13.12 -8.30
N ARG A 66 -3.07 14.40 -8.30
CA ARG A 66 -2.09 14.93 -7.33
C ARG A 66 -2.62 14.80 -5.90
N HIS A 67 -3.86 15.23 -5.64
CA HIS A 67 -4.45 15.14 -4.31
C HIS A 67 -4.60 13.70 -3.83
N VAL A 68 -5.07 12.79 -4.69
CA VAL A 68 -5.15 11.34 -4.36
C VAL A 68 -3.79 10.81 -3.90
N LYS A 69 -2.71 11.17 -4.59
CA LYS A 69 -1.35 10.77 -4.20
C LYS A 69 -0.91 11.40 -2.87
N GLU A 70 -1.24 12.67 -2.62
CA GLU A 70 -0.97 13.35 -1.35
C GLU A 70 -1.70 12.69 -0.18
N MET A 71 -2.99 12.38 -0.35
CA MET A 71 -3.80 11.71 0.67
C MET A 71 -3.32 10.28 0.94
N ALA A 72 -2.99 9.51 -0.10
CA ALA A 72 -2.41 8.18 0.08
C ALA A 72 -1.09 8.24 0.89
N ARG A 73 -0.24 9.23 0.61
CA ARG A 73 0.99 9.45 1.39
C ARG A 73 0.71 9.88 2.83
N TYR A 74 -0.27 10.75 3.04
CA TYR A 74 -0.71 11.15 4.38
C TYR A 74 -1.17 9.93 5.20
N LEU A 75 -1.85 8.96 4.56
CA LEU A 75 -2.29 7.72 5.19
C LEU A 75 -1.16 6.69 5.42
N GLY A 76 0.06 6.95 4.92
CA GLY A 76 1.23 6.11 5.15
C GLY A 76 1.76 5.34 3.93
N ALA A 77 1.30 5.63 2.71
CA ALA A 77 1.95 5.12 1.51
C ALA A 77 3.29 5.82 1.27
N ASP A 78 4.36 5.06 1.02
CA ASP A 78 5.67 5.62 0.66
C ASP A 78 5.74 5.93 -0.84
N LEU A 79 5.10 5.10 -1.67
CA LEU A 79 5.01 5.28 -3.12
C LEU A 79 3.57 5.16 -3.58
N VAL A 80 3.18 6.01 -4.54
CA VAL A 80 1.82 6.03 -5.07
C VAL A 80 1.85 6.26 -6.58
N GLY A 81 1.27 5.32 -7.31
CA GLY A 81 1.19 5.32 -8.76
C GLY A 81 -0.25 5.26 -9.23
N ILE A 82 -0.51 5.80 -10.43
CA ILE A 82 -1.82 5.73 -11.07
C ILE A 82 -1.61 5.24 -12.50
N THR A 83 -2.33 4.20 -12.90
CA THR A 83 -2.31 3.65 -14.27
C THR A 83 -3.73 3.48 -14.79
N LYS A 84 -3.87 3.41 -16.12
CA LYS A 84 -5.11 3.00 -16.75
C LYS A 84 -5.25 1.48 -16.73
N LEU A 85 -6.51 1.05 -16.69
CA LEU A 85 -6.93 -0.34 -16.83
C LEU A 85 -7.96 -0.42 -17.94
N ASP A 86 -8.09 -1.62 -18.51
CA ASP A 86 -9.33 -1.97 -19.19
C ASP A 86 -10.46 -1.99 -18.15
N ALA A 87 -11.57 -1.35 -18.48
CA ALA A 87 -12.72 -1.27 -17.60
C ALA A 87 -13.26 -2.69 -17.33
N ASP A 88 -13.50 -3.00 -16.05
CA ASP A 88 -14.26 -4.20 -15.67
C ASP A 88 -15.77 -3.99 -15.90
N GLU A 89 -16.58 -5.00 -15.54
CA GLU A 89 -18.04 -4.91 -15.57
C GLU A 89 -18.57 -3.72 -14.73
N ALA A 90 -17.84 -3.39 -13.66
CA ALA A 90 -18.12 -2.24 -12.81
C ALA A 90 -17.54 -0.92 -13.36
N GLY A 91 -16.98 -0.90 -14.57
CA GLY A 91 -16.60 0.33 -15.27
C GLY A 91 -15.47 1.12 -14.59
N HIS A 92 -14.46 0.45 -14.02
CA HIS A 92 -13.30 1.11 -13.38
C HIS A 92 -12.10 1.26 -14.35
N PRO A 93 -11.92 2.43 -15.02
CA PRO A 93 -10.86 2.65 -16.01
C PRO A 93 -9.48 2.95 -15.42
N SER A 94 -9.36 3.14 -14.10
CA SER A 94 -8.10 3.54 -13.46
C SER A 94 -7.78 2.67 -12.25
N ALA A 95 -6.48 2.43 -12.03
CA ALA A 95 -5.93 1.80 -10.85
C ALA A 95 -5.05 2.78 -10.08
N ILE A 96 -5.22 2.82 -8.76
CA ILE A 96 -4.31 3.46 -7.82
C ILE A 96 -3.51 2.35 -7.14
N VAL A 97 -2.18 2.44 -7.21
CA VAL A 97 -1.25 1.47 -6.64
C VAL A 97 -0.45 2.15 -5.55
N CYS A 98 -0.53 1.63 -4.33
CA CYS A 98 0.23 2.10 -3.19
C CYS A 98 1.29 1.06 -2.83
N ALA A 99 2.50 1.51 -2.49
CA ALA A 99 3.50 0.67 -1.87
C ALA A 99 3.96 1.31 -0.56
N VAL A 100 4.16 0.46 0.45
CA VAL A 100 4.64 0.84 1.77
C VAL A 100 5.97 0.17 2.03
N ARG A 101 6.86 0.84 2.76
CA ARG A 101 8.18 0.33 3.10
C ARG A 101 8.05 -0.87 4.03
N ALA A 102 8.80 -1.91 3.71
CA ALA A 102 8.81 -3.18 4.43
C ALA A 102 10.20 -3.46 4.98
N HIS A 103 10.37 -3.32 6.30
CA HIS A 103 11.62 -3.68 6.98
C HIS A 103 11.84 -5.20 7.03
N HIS A 104 10.75 -5.95 7.15
CA HIS A 104 10.71 -7.40 7.03
C HIS A 104 9.86 -7.76 5.82
N ASP A 105 10.24 -8.82 5.10
CA ASP A 105 9.43 -9.33 3.99
C ASP A 105 8.20 -10.05 4.57
N PRO A 106 6.97 -9.58 4.31
CA PRO A 106 5.77 -10.21 4.89
C PRO A 106 5.57 -11.66 4.44
N SER A 107 6.17 -12.10 3.33
CA SER A 107 6.13 -13.50 2.91
C SER A 107 7.00 -14.43 3.77
N GLN A 108 7.99 -13.86 4.48
CA GLN A 108 8.94 -14.60 5.32
C GLN A 108 8.76 -14.30 6.82
N ALA A 109 8.03 -13.24 7.16
CA ALA A 109 7.80 -12.78 8.53
C ALA A 109 6.29 -12.80 8.87
N PRO A 110 5.72 -13.97 9.20
CA PRO A 110 4.27 -14.14 9.33
C PRO A 110 3.67 -13.61 10.64
N GLY A 111 4.50 -13.15 11.58
CA GLY A 111 4.04 -12.56 12.84
C GLY A 111 3.45 -11.17 12.69
N ILE A 112 2.76 -10.71 13.73
CA ILE A 112 2.03 -9.43 13.73
C ILE A 112 2.93 -8.27 13.30
N GLY A 113 4.17 -8.23 13.79
CA GLY A 113 5.14 -7.21 13.43
C GLY A 113 5.68 -7.33 12.01
N GLY A 114 5.83 -8.55 11.50
CA GLY A 114 6.25 -8.80 10.11
C GLY A 114 5.17 -8.45 9.09
N GLN A 115 3.90 -8.48 9.51
CA GLN A 115 2.74 -8.12 8.70
C GLN A 115 2.38 -6.62 8.74
N VAL A 116 3.10 -5.79 9.49
CA VAL A 116 2.84 -4.33 9.58
C VAL A 116 2.76 -3.64 8.21
N PRO A 117 3.63 -3.93 7.22
CA PRO A 117 3.50 -3.34 5.89
C PRO A 117 2.18 -3.72 5.21
N VAL A 118 1.70 -4.97 5.37
CA VAL A 118 0.41 -5.39 4.82
C VAL A 118 -0.75 -4.66 5.49
N GLN A 119 -0.68 -4.50 6.83
CA GLN A 119 -1.70 -3.77 7.60
C GLN A 119 -1.77 -2.30 7.19
N ASN A 120 -0.62 -1.63 7.04
CA ASN A 120 -0.55 -0.25 6.58
C ASN A 120 -1.06 -0.11 5.15
N GLY A 121 -0.70 -1.04 4.26
CA GLY A 121 -1.23 -1.08 2.89
C GLY A 121 -2.76 -1.16 2.87
N LEU A 122 -3.34 -2.12 3.61
CA LEU A 122 -4.79 -2.27 3.72
C LEU A 122 -5.46 -1.03 4.33
N PHE A 123 -4.88 -0.43 5.36
CA PHE A 123 -5.39 0.79 5.97
C PHE A 123 -5.47 1.93 4.95
N VAL A 124 -4.37 2.19 4.22
CA VAL A 124 -4.32 3.20 3.16
C VAL A 124 -5.40 2.95 2.12
N THR A 125 -5.47 1.73 1.59
CA THR A 125 -6.36 1.43 0.45
C THR A 125 -7.82 1.42 0.87
N PHE A 126 -8.13 0.93 2.06
CA PHE A 126 -9.49 0.93 2.61
C PHE A 126 -10.01 2.35 2.80
N VAL A 127 -9.24 3.20 3.52
CA VAL A 127 -9.65 4.57 3.83
C VAL A 127 -9.74 5.41 2.56
N LEU A 128 -8.76 5.28 1.65
CA LEU A 128 -8.78 6.02 0.39
C LEU A 128 -9.96 5.59 -0.49
N SER A 129 -10.25 4.29 -0.58
CA SER A 129 -11.42 3.82 -1.34
C SER A 129 -12.73 4.33 -0.73
N ALA A 130 -12.84 4.33 0.60
CA ALA A 130 -14.00 4.90 1.29
C ALA A 130 -14.18 6.38 0.96
N TRP A 131 -13.11 7.17 1.03
CA TRP A 131 -13.17 8.59 0.66
C TRP A 131 -13.60 8.79 -0.80
N ILE A 132 -13.12 7.99 -1.75
CA ILE A 132 -13.54 8.07 -3.16
C ILE A 132 -15.05 7.77 -3.29
N ARG A 133 -15.57 6.79 -2.54
CA ARG A 133 -16.99 6.48 -2.50
C ARG A 133 -17.83 7.60 -1.89
N GLU A 134 -17.32 8.29 -0.87
CA GLU A 134 -17.97 9.47 -0.30
C GLU A 134 -18.00 10.66 -1.27
N LEU A 135 -17.09 10.73 -2.25
CA LEU A 135 -17.17 11.71 -3.35
C LEU A 135 -18.20 11.34 -4.42
N GLY A 136 -18.85 10.18 -4.31
CA GLY A 136 -19.81 9.67 -5.28
C GLY A 136 -19.19 8.94 -6.48
N TYR A 137 -17.96 8.46 -6.34
CA TYR A 137 -17.26 7.66 -7.35
C TYR A 137 -17.09 6.22 -6.87
N ARG A 138 -17.15 5.26 -7.78
CA ARG A 138 -16.95 3.84 -7.44
C ARG A 138 -15.47 3.61 -7.15
N ALA A 139 -15.20 2.89 -6.06
CA ALA A 139 -13.86 2.44 -5.73
C ALA A 139 -13.92 1.12 -4.97
N SER A 140 -13.16 0.14 -5.46
CA SER A 140 -13.12 -1.20 -4.90
C SER A 140 -11.67 -1.70 -4.80
N MET A 141 -11.38 -2.46 -3.75
CA MET A 141 -10.09 -3.11 -3.57
C MET A 141 -10.06 -4.42 -4.36
N ALA A 142 -9.19 -4.50 -5.36
CA ALA A 142 -9.09 -5.65 -6.25
C ALA A 142 -7.88 -6.53 -5.88
N ALA A 143 -8.08 -7.39 -4.87
CA ALA A 143 -7.06 -8.33 -4.41
C ALA A 143 -6.68 -9.40 -5.46
N SER A 144 -7.45 -9.55 -6.54
CA SER A 144 -7.18 -10.50 -7.62
C SER A 144 -6.19 -10.00 -8.68
N LEU A 145 -5.88 -8.70 -8.69
CA LEU A 145 -4.98 -8.12 -9.70
C LEU A 145 -3.51 -8.37 -9.35
N ASP A 146 -2.68 -8.50 -10.38
CA ASP A 146 -1.22 -8.50 -10.23
C ASP A 146 -0.73 -7.09 -9.87
N ALA A 147 -0.75 -6.79 -8.57
CA ALA A 147 -0.37 -5.49 -8.02
C ALA A 147 1.07 -5.11 -8.38
N ALA A 148 1.99 -6.09 -8.47
CA ALA A 148 3.38 -5.84 -8.81
C ALA A 148 3.52 -5.37 -10.27
N ARG A 149 2.85 -6.00 -11.23
CA ARG A 149 2.81 -5.53 -12.63
C ARG A 149 2.14 -4.17 -12.76
N LEU A 150 1.06 -3.93 -12.02
CA LEU A 150 0.40 -2.61 -12.03
C LEU A 150 1.27 -1.52 -11.41
N ALA A 151 2.10 -1.84 -10.42
CA ALA A 151 3.09 -0.90 -9.90
C ALA A 151 4.12 -0.51 -10.97
N VAL A 152 4.53 -1.44 -11.84
CA VAL A 152 5.41 -1.15 -13.00
C VAL A 152 4.69 -0.26 -14.00
N ALA A 153 3.45 -0.60 -14.37
CA ALA A 153 2.65 0.21 -15.29
C ALA A 153 2.44 1.64 -14.75
N ALA A 154 2.30 1.78 -13.43
CA ALA A 154 2.21 3.05 -12.72
C ALA A 154 3.57 3.71 -12.42
N LYS A 155 4.66 3.21 -13.05
CA LYS A 155 6.02 3.74 -13.00
C LYS A 155 6.65 3.80 -11.60
N LEU A 156 6.31 2.85 -10.72
CA LEU A 156 6.89 2.77 -9.38
C LEU A 156 8.22 1.99 -9.31
N GLY A 157 8.57 1.26 -10.37
CA GLY A 157 9.79 0.46 -10.43
C GLY A 157 9.77 -0.58 -11.54
N THR A 158 10.61 -1.60 -11.40
CA THR A 158 10.71 -2.76 -12.30
C THR A 158 10.50 -4.05 -11.52
N LEU A 159 10.21 -5.17 -12.18
CA LEU A 159 10.21 -6.48 -11.51
C LEU A 159 11.60 -7.12 -11.56
N ASP A 160 11.99 -7.81 -10.49
CA ASP A 160 13.10 -8.75 -10.54
C ASP A 160 12.70 -10.08 -11.19
N ARG A 161 13.66 -11.00 -11.29
CA ARG A 161 13.46 -12.35 -11.85
C ARG A 161 12.42 -13.21 -11.11
N THR A 162 12.06 -12.83 -9.88
CA THR A 162 11.06 -13.52 -9.05
C THR A 162 9.69 -12.86 -9.12
N GLY A 163 9.55 -11.76 -9.88
CA GLY A 163 8.32 -10.99 -9.98
C GLY A 163 8.13 -9.99 -8.84
N LYS A 164 9.14 -9.75 -8.00
CA LYS A 164 9.06 -8.77 -6.91
C LYS A 164 9.39 -7.37 -7.43
N LEU A 165 8.64 -6.37 -6.96
CA LEU A 165 8.89 -4.97 -7.31
C LEU A 165 10.23 -4.49 -6.74
N VAL A 166 11.05 -3.91 -7.60
CA VAL A 166 12.30 -3.22 -7.30
C VAL A 166 12.08 -1.73 -7.57
N THR A 167 12.10 -0.95 -6.50
CA THR A 167 11.92 0.51 -6.54
C THR A 167 13.27 1.22 -6.51
N ALA A 168 13.35 2.45 -7.04
CA ALA A 168 14.58 3.21 -7.06
C ALA A 168 15.09 3.56 -5.64
N GLU A 169 14.17 3.90 -4.73
CA GLU A 169 14.53 4.38 -3.39
C GLU A 169 14.71 3.24 -2.38
N TYR A 170 13.85 2.21 -2.43
CA TYR A 170 13.78 1.18 -1.40
C TYR A 170 14.22 -0.21 -1.90
N GLY A 171 14.59 -0.35 -3.18
CA GLY A 171 14.84 -1.64 -3.79
C GLY A 171 13.62 -2.55 -3.63
N THR A 172 13.84 -3.78 -3.16
CA THR A 172 12.78 -4.78 -2.89
C THR A 172 12.16 -4.66 -1.49
N ARG A 173 12.51 -3.64 -0.70
CA ARG A 173 12.03 -3.47 0.68
C ARG A 173 10.71 -2.70 0.75
N VAL A 174 9.76 -3.11 -0.08
CA VAL A 174 8.40 -2.58 -0.11
C VAL A 174 7.39 -3.71 -0.20
N HIS A 175 6.22 -3.47 0.36
CA HIS A 175 5.01 -4.23 0.12
C HIS A 175 4.09 -3.41 -0.79
N VAL A 176 3.68 -3.99 -1.91
CA VAL A 176 2.66 -3.39 -2.79
C VAL A 176 1.30 -3.78 -2.22
N ALA A 177 0.49 -2.80 -1.85
CA ALA A 177 -0.84 -3.00 -1.30
C ALA A 177 -1.84 -3.47 -2.37
N ASP A 178 -3.00 -3.94 -1.93
CA ASP A 178 -4.11 -4.27 -2.82
C ASP A 178 -4.48 -3.06 -3.69
N VAL A 179 -4.72 -3.31 -4.99
CA VAL A 179 -4.96 -2.22 -5.94
C VAL A 179 -6.37 -1.65 -5.76
N ILE A 180 -6.50 -0.32 -5.77
CA ILE A 180 -7.81 0.33 -5.83
C ILE A 180 -8.19 0.51 -7.29
N ARG A 181 -9.30 -0.09 -7.72
CA ARG A 181 -9.94 0.22 -9.00
C ARG A 181 -10.96 1.33 -8.79
N THR A 182 -11.01 2.30 -9.69
CA THR A 182 -11.96 3.42 -9.55
C THR A 182 -12.39 4.04 -10.89
N ASP A 183 -13.58 4.63 -10.89
CA ASP A 183 -14.08 5.53 -11.94
C ASP A 183 -13.88 7.02 -11.63
N LEU A 184 -13.16 7.34 -10.55
CA LEU A 184 -12.68 8.68 -10.30
C LEU A 184 -11.84 9.17 -11.50
N PRO A 185 -12.13 10.35 -12.07
CA PRO A 185 -11.36 10.90 -13.18
C PRO A 185 -9.94 11.24 -12.73
N LEU A 186 -8.97 10.41 -13.13
CA LEU A 186 -7.56 10.54 -12.77
C LEU A 186 -6.68 10.54 -14.02
N ALA A 187 -5.74 11.48 -14.07
CA ALA A 187 -4.64 11.41 -15.03
C ALA A 187 -3.67 10.29 -14.60
N ALA A 188 -3.30 9.43 -15.55
CA ALA A 188 -2.21 8.47 -15.34
C ALA A 188 -0.86 9.22 -15.37
N ALA A 189 0.12 8.71 -14.61
CA ALA A 189 1.44 9.32 -14.51
C ALA A 189 2.51 8.53 -15.26
#